data_AF-A0A923CFN9-F1
#
_entry.id   AF-A0A923CFN9-F1
#
_cell.length_a   1.000
_cell.length_b   1.000
_cell.length_c   1.000
_cell.angle_alpha   90.00
_cell.angle_beta   90.00
_cell.angle_gamma   90.00
#
_symmetry.space_group_name_H-M   'P 1'
#
loop_
_entity.id
_entity.type
_entity.pdbx_description
1 polymer ?
#
loop_
_entity_poly.entity_id
_entity_poly.type
_entity_poly.pdbx_seq_one_letter_code
_entity_poly.pdbx_strand_id
1 'polypeptide(L)'
;MELNELKASWIELNSKVNHMEEALNATTITQKVQAPLRKEPTLEIVIGALTLLWTGGFMGDNFGAFAIKPALALPALFIHCLAIAAIAHSIWQLVLIQKLEWTQPVVETQTRLAEIKRFRVKGAKQFFAASLTGWFAFPILLLQTLLGPSVLTKVNPFWILSNIAFGFIVIIGIILVSHRIGDSHSVTNKFNEFLAGTQVTLAERELKSLSEF
;
A
#
# COMPACT_ATOMS: atom_id res chain seq x y z
N MET A 1 -8.52 -46.60 -42.30
CA MET A 1 -7.85 -45.87 -41.22
C MET A 1 -6.71 -46.76 -40.74
N GLU A 2 -5.50 -46.42 -41.15
CA GLU A 2 -4.34 -47.26 -40.88
C GLU A 2 -3.81 -47.02 -39.47
N LEU A 3 -3.24 -48.05 -38.84
CA LEU A 3 -2.67 -48.00 -37.50
C LEU A 3 -1.67 -46.83 -37.31
N ASN A 4 -1.04 -46.41 -38.40
CA ASN A 4 -0.09 -45.30 -38.44
C ASN A 4 -0.75 -43.92 -38.26
N GLU A 5 -1.94 -43.69 -38.84
CA GLU A 5 -2.72 -42.46 -38.59
C GLU A 5 -3.13 -42.35 -37.12
N LEU A 6 -3.55 -43.48 -36.53
CA LEU A 6 -3.99 -43.53 -35.14
C LEU A 6 -2.83 -43.25 -34.16
N LYS A 7 -1.62 -43.76 -34.46
CA LYS A 7 -0.40 -43.41 -33.72
C LYS A 7 -0.01 -41.94 -33.87
N ALA A 8 -0.10 -41.39 -35.08
CA ALA A 8 0.22 -39.98 -35.32
C ALA A 8 -0.73 -39.04 -34.54
N SER A 9 -2.04 -39.28 -34.59
CA SER A 9 -3.03 -38.52 -33.83
C SER A 9 -2.84 -38.66 -32.31
N TRP A 10 -2.43 -39.83 -31.83
CA TRP A 10 -2.15 -40.04 -30.40
C TRP A 10 -0.94 -39.25 -29.92
N ILE A 11 0.13 -39.21 -30.71
CA ILE A 11 1.34 -38.41 -30.41
C ILE A 11 1.01 -36.91 -30.40
N GLU A 12 0.23 -36.44 -31.37
CA GLU A 12 -0.21 -35.04 -31.43
C GLU A 12 -1.10 -34.65 -30.24
N LEU A 13 -2.02 -35.54 -29.83
CA LEU A 13 -2.86 -35.30 -28.66
C LEU A 13 -2.03 -35.26 -27.38
N ASN A 14 -1.06 -36.17 -27.23
CA ASN A 14 -0.19 -36.22 -26.06
C ASN A 14 0.70 -34.98 -25.96
N SER A 15 1.21 -34.45 -27.08
CA SER A 15 1.97 -33.19 -27.06
C SER A 15 1.09 -32.00 -26.70
N LYS A 16 -0.15 -31.94 -27.21
CA LYS A 16 -1.13 -30.91 -26.83
C LYS A 16 -1.49 -30.96 -25.35
N VAL A 17 -1.70 -32.15 -24.79
CA VAL A 17 -2.00 -32.32 -23.35
C VAL A 17 -0.82 -31.88 -22.50
N ASN A 18 0.40 -32.30 -22.84
CA ASN A 18 1.60 -31.89 -22.10
C ASN A 18 1.81 -30.36 -22.14
N HIS A 19 1.62 -29.73 -23.30
CA HIS A 19 1.71 -28.27 -23.41
C HIS A 19 0.61 -27.55 -22.61
N MET A 20 -0.61 -28.08 -22.58
CA MET A 20 -1.68 -27.54 -21.74
C MET A 20 -1.39 -27.71 -20.25
N GLU A 21 -0.85 -28.85 -19.85
CA GLU A 21 -0.50 -29.13 -18.45
C GLU A 21 0.64 -28.24 -17.96
N GLU A 22 1.69 -28.05 -18.77
CA GLU A 22 2.78 -27.11 -18.49
C GLU A 22 2.26 -25.67 -18.37
N ALA A 23 1.42 -25.23 -19.31
CA ALA A 23 0.82 -23.89 -19.27
C ALA A 23 -0.09 -23.69 -18.05
N LEU A 24 -0.87 -24.70 -17.69
CA LEU A 24 -1.78 -24.66 -16.53
C LEU A 24 -1.00 -24.65 -15.22
N ASN A 25 0.06 -25.46 -15.11
CA ASN A 25 0.93 -25.47 -13.94
C ASN A 25 1.68 -24.14 -13.77
N ALA A 26 2.22 -23.57 -14.85
CA ALA A 26 2.85 -22.26 -14.82
C ALA A 26 1.87 -21.15 -14.37
N THR A 27 0.63 -21.19 -14.87
CA THR A 27 -0.43 -20.24 -14.49
C THR A 27 -0.86 -20.43 -13.04
N THR A 28 -1.00 -21.67 -12.57
CA THR A 28 -1.43 -22.00 -11.20
C THR A 28 -0.37 -21.58 -10.17
N ILE A 29 0.90 -21.80 -10.45
CA ILE A 29 2.01 -21.36 -9.59
C ILE A 29 2.05 -19.82 -9.54
N THR A 30 1.95 -19.17 -10.70
CA THR A 30 1.88 -17.70 -10.83
C THR A 30 0.75 -17.12 -9.98
N GLN A 31 -0.46 -17.69 -10.08
CA GLN A 31 -1.63 -17.22 -9.32
C GLN A 31 -1.47 -17.44 -7.82
N LYS A 32 -0.95 -18.59 -7.38
CA LYS A 32 -0.72 -18.89 -5.96
C LYS A 32 0.28 -17.92 -5.33
N VAL A 33 1.30 -17.48 -6.07
CA VAL A 33 2.29 -16.51 -5.58
C VAL A 33 1.78 -15.07 -5.65
N GLN A 34 1.01 -14.71 -6.69
CA GLN A 34 0.46 -13.36 -6.84
C GLN A 34 -0.73 -13.07 -5.91
N ALA A 35 -1.56 -14.07 -5.58
CA ALA A 35 -2.73 -13.91 -4.71
C ALA A 35 -2.42 -13.22 -3.36
N PRO A 36 -1.42 -13.65 -2.57
CA PRO A 36 -1.08 -12.98 -1.31
C PRO A 36 -0.56 -11.55 -1.54
N LEU A 37 0.18 -11.30 -2.63
CA LEU A 37 0.70 -9.97 -2.97
C LEU A 37 -0.41 -8.98 -3.34
N ARG A 38 -1.49 -9.47 -3.96
CA ARG A 38 -2.64 -8.65 -4.38
C ARG A 38 -3.65 -8.40 -3.27
N LYS A 39 -3.69 -9.25 -2.24
CA LYS A 39 -4.70 -9.17 -1.16
C LYS A 39 -4.69 -7.82 -0.45
N GLU A 40 -3.52 -7.35 -0.06
CA GLU A 40 -3.37 -6.12 0.73
C GLU A 40 -3.74 -4.86 -0.09
N PRO A 41 -3.21 -4.61 -1.30
CA PRO A 41 -3.65 -3.50 -2.14
C PRO A 41 -5.15 -3.54 -2.47
N THR A 42 -5.71 -4.73 -2.66
CA THR A 42 -7.15 -4.87 -2.93
C THR A 42 -7.98 -4.44 -1.72
N LEU A 43 -7.56 -4.83 -0.52
CA LEU A 43 -8.22 -4.43 0.73
C LEU A 43 -8.09 -2.90 0.94
N GLU A 44 -6.93 -2.32 0.68
CA GLU A 44 -6.72 -0.87 0.75
C GLU A 44 -7.63 -0.11 -0.22
N ILE A 45 -7.82 -0.60 -1.46
CA ILE A 45 -8.76 -0.01 -2.42
C ILE A 45 -10.19 -0.05 -1.88
N VAL A 46 -10.61 -1.18 -1.31
CA VAL A 46 -11.96 -1.31 -0.74
C VAL A 46 -12.16 -0.33 0.41
N ILE A 47 -11.21 -0.27 1.36
CA ILE A 47 -11.27 0.67 2.49
C ILE A 47 -11.26 2.11 1.99
N GLY A 48 -10.38 2.43 1.02
CA GLY A 48 -10.29 3.74 0.42
C GLY A 48 -11.60 4.14 -0.27
N ALA A 49 -12.21 3.24 -1.03
CA ALA A 49 -13.47 3.49 -1.73
C ALA A 49 -14.62 3.75 -0.73
N LEU A 50 -14.73 2.94 0.32
CA LEU A 50 -15.70 3.17 1.40
C LEU A 50 -15.46 4.52 2.08
N THR A 51 -14.20 4.88 2.31
CA THR A 51 -13.82 6.17 2.90
C THR A 51 -14.18 7.34 1.97
N LEU A 52 -13.98 7.22 0.65
CA LEU A 52 -14.39 8.23 -0.33
C LEU A 52 -15.91 8.41 -0.36
N LEU A 53 -16.66 7.31 -0.35
CA LEU A 53 -18.12 7.36 -0.31
C LEU A 53 -18.62 8.04 0.97
N TRP A 54 -18.06 7.67 2.12
CA TRP A 54 -18.42 8.28 3.39
C TRP A 54 -18.09 9.78 3.44
N THR A 55 -16.84 10.15 3.15
CA THR A 55 -16.40 11.56 3.20
C THR A 55 -17.07 12.41 2.11
N GLY A 56 -17.27 11.86 0.91
CA GLY A 56 -17.99 12.51 -0.19
C GLY A 56 -19.47 12.72 0.13
N GLY A 57 -20.14 11.71 0.69
CA GLY A 57 -21.52 11.81 1.16
C GLY A 57 -21.67 12.87 2.25
N PHE A 58 -20.80 12.81 3.28
CA PHE A 58 -20.77 13.82 4.34
C PHE A 58 -20.57 15.24 3.78
N MET A 59 -19.69 15.41 2.78
CA MET A 59 -19.49 16.71 2.14
C MET A 59 -20.67 17.19 1.30
N GLY A 60 -21.35 16.28 0.60
CA GLY A 60 -22.57 16.57 -0.14
C GLY A 60 -23.72 17.01 0.77
N ASP A 61 -23.97 16.26 1.84
CA ASP A 61 -25.05 16.52 2.79
C ASP A 61 -24.86 17.84 3.55
N ASN A 62 -23.61 18.27 3.74
CA ASN A 62 -23.26 19.47 4.50
C ASN A 62 -22.76 20.63 3.63
N PHE A 63 -22.95 20.55 2.31
CA PHE A 63 -22.42 21.53 1.36
C PHE A 63 -22.80 22.98 1.70
N GLY A 64 -24.06 23.21 2.08
CA GLY A 64 -24.54 24.56 2.47
C GLY A 64 -23.83 25.11 3.72
N ALA A 65 -23.52 24.27 4.71
CA ALA A 65 -22.77 24.69 5.89
C ALA A 65 -21.31 25.02 5.54
N PHE A 66 -20.73 24.30 4.59
CA PHE A 66 -19.35 24.49 4.14
C PHE A 66 -19.17 25.72 3.26
N ALA A 67 -20.19 26.10 2.48
CA ALA A 67 -20.18 27.34 1.73
C ALA A 67 -20.05 28.58 2.64
N ILE A 68 -20.65 28.53 3.85
CA ILE A 68 -20.59 29.62 4.83
C ILE A 68 -19.29 29.57 5.63
N LYS A 69 -18.89 28.37 6.09
CA LYS A 69 -17.65 28.16 6.87
C LYS A 69 -16.81 27.04 6.25
N PRO A 70 -15.95 27.35 5.27
CA PRO A 70 -15.14 26.36 4.55
C PRO A 70 -14.21 25.55 5.47
N ALA A 71 -13.76 26.15 6.58
CA ALA A 71 -12.89 25.48 7.55
C ALA A 71 -13.50 24.20 8.16
N LEU A 72 -14.84 24.09 8.19
CA LEU A 72 -15.54 22.90 8.70
C LEU A 72 -15.31 21.66 7.83
N ALA A 73 -15.00 21.85 6.55
CA ALA A 73 -14.75 20.78 5.60
C ALA A 73 -13.30 20.26 5.66
N LEU A 74 -12.38 20.93 6.36
CA LEU A 74 -10.95 20.57 6.35
C LEU A 74 -10.67 19.13 6.80
N PRO A 75 -11.28 18.60 7.88
CA PRO A 75 -11.06 17.21 8.28
C PRO A 75 -11.56 16.21 7.22
N ALA A 76 -12.73 16.49 6.64
CA ALA A 76 -13.33 15.68 5.59
C ALA A 76 -12.46 15.67 4.32
N LEU A 77 -12.03 16.85 3.86
CA LEU A 77 -11.14 17.01 2.71
C LEU A 77 -9.79 16.33 2.91
N PHE A 78 -9.20 16.46 4.10
CA PHE A 78 -7.93 15.82 4.42
C PHE A 78 -8.04 14.29 4.29
N ILE A 79 -9.07 13.69 4.90
CA ILE A 79 -9.30 12.25 4.81
C ILE A 79 -9.66 11.82 3.40
N HIS A 80 -10.45 12.62 2.68
CA HIS A 80 -10.82 12.35 1.29
C HIS A 80 -9.59 12.29 0.40
N CYS A 81 -8.71 13.29 0.48
CA CYS A 81 -7.45 13.32 -0.26
C CYS A 81 -6.53 12.15 0.11
N LEU A 82 -6.44 11.78 1.40
CA LEU A 82 -5.69 10.60 1.82
C LEU A 82 -6.26 9.30 1.24
N ALA A 83 -7.58 9.16 1.18
CA ALA A 83 -8.23 8.00 0.58
C ALA A 83 -7.96 7.91 -0.93
N ILE A 84 -8.00 9.03 -1.66
CA ILE A 84 -7.62 9.07 -3.09
C ILE A 84 -6.16 8.64 -3.25
N ALA A 85 -5.25 9.21 -2.46
CA ALA A 85 -3.83 8.88 -2.51
C ALA A 85 -3.58 7.39 -2.19
N ALA A 86 -4.27 6.84 -1.20
CA ALA A 86 -4.20 5.43 -0.84
C ALA A 86 -4.65 4.54 -2.01
N ILE A 87 -5.82 4.80 -2.61
CA ILE A 87 -6.31 4.07 -3.77
C ILE A 87 -5.31 4.15 -4.94
N ALA A 88 -4.80 5.34 -5.25
CA ALA A 88 -3.83 5.52 -6.32
C ALA A 88 -2.54 4.73 -6.06
N HIS A 89 -2.06 4.73 -4.81
CA HIS A 89 -0.90 3.94 -4.40
C HIS A 89 -1.14 2.44 -4.56
N SER A 90 -2.28 1.93 -4.10
CA SER A 90 -2.65 0.52 -4.20
C SER A 90 -2.86 0.08 -5.65
N ILE A 91 -3.46 0.92 -6.50
CA ILE A 91 -3.56 0.67 -7.96
C ILE A 91 -2.16 0.54 -8.56
N TRP A 92 -1.25 1.47 -8.24
CA TRP A 92 0.12 1.37 -8.75
C TRP A 92 0.82 0.10 -8.27
N GLN A 93 0.64 -0.30 -7.02
CA GLN A 93 1.18 -1.55 -6.51
C GLN A 93 0.61 -2.76 -7.26
N LEU A 94 -0.68 -2.79 -7.58
CA LEU A 94 -1.29 -3.83 -8.40
C LEU A 94 -0.74 -3.85 -9.83
N VAL A 95 -0.49 -2.69 -10.44
CA VAL A 95 0.13 -2.60 -11.77
C VAL A 95 1.55 -3.14 -11.74
N LEU A 96 2.35 -2.83 -10.70
CA LEU A 96 3.70 -3.39 -10.55
C LEU A 96 3.67 -4.91 -10.35
N ILE A 97 2.72 -5.43 -9.56
CA ILE A 97 2.56 -6.87 -9.36
C ILE A 97 2.16 -7.58 -10.67
N GLN A 98 1.32 -6.95 -11.50
CA GLN A 98 0.91 -7.53 -12.79
C GLN A 98 2.06 -7.63 -13.79
N LYS A 99 3.08 -6.77 -13.68
CA LYS A 99 4.27 -6.80 -14.53
C LYS A 99 5.31 -7.86 -14.13
N LEU A 100 5.07 -8.63 -13.07
CA LEU A 100 5.93 -9.76 -12.70
C LEU A 100 5.75 -10.91 -13.71
N GLU A 101 6.75 -11.10 -14.57
CA GLU A 101 6.86 -12.26 -15.46
C GLU A 101 7.61 -13.40 -14.76
N TRP A 102 6.89 -14.48 -14.42
CA TRP A 102 7.46 -15.63 -13.69
C TRP A 102 8.27 -16.60 -14.56
N THR A 103 8.32 -16.34 -15.86
CA THR A 103 9.14 -17.09 -16.84
C THR A 103 10.54 -16.51 -16.99
N GLN A 104 10.82 -15.34 -16.39
CA GLN A 104 12.13 -14.71 -16.43
C GLN A 104 13.12 -15.38 -15.46
N PRO A 105 14.44 -15.19 -15.65
CA PRO A 105 15.44 -15.67 -14.70
C PRO A 105 15.10 -15.25 -13.27
N VAL A 106 15.37 -16.15 -12.31
CA VAL A 106 15.03 -15.94 -10.88
C VAL A 106 15.54 -14.60 -10.35
N VAL A 107 16.74 -14.20 -10.77
CA VAL A 107 17.36 -12.92 -10.37
C VAL A 107 16.51 -11.72 -10.81
N GLU A 108 15.98 -11.71 -12.02
CA GLU A 108 15.15 -10.61 -12.53
C GLU A 108 13.83 -10.52 -11.77
N THR A 109 13.19 -11.66 -11.51
CA THR A 109 11.98 -11.75 -10.68
C THR A 109 12.24 -11.21 -9.26
N GLN A 110 13.38 -11.56 -8.65
CA GLN A 110 13.76 -11.06 -7.33
C GLN A 110 14.00 -9.55 -7.32
N THR A 111 14.65 -9.00 -8.35
CA THR A 111 14.84 -7.55 -8.47
C THR A 111 13.51 -6.81 -8.58
N ARG A 112 12.58 -7.29 -9.42
CA ARG A 112 11.22 -6.70 -9.53
C ARG A 112 10.44 -6.77 -8.23
N LEU A 113 10.56 -7.89 -7.51
CA LEU A 113 9.92 -8.04 -6.21
C LEU A 113 10.52 -7.06 -5.18
N ALA A 114 11.83 -6.82 -5.22
CA ALA A 114 12.49 -5.83 -4.37
C ALA A 114 12.02 -4.40 -4.71
N GLU A 115 11.85 -4.06 -5.99
CA GLU A 115 11.27 -2.78 -6.42
C GLU A 115 9.85 -2.57 -5.87
N ILE A 116 8.99 -3.58 -5.98
CA ILE A 116 7.62 -3.55 -5.43
C ILE A 116 7.65 -3.32 -3.92
N LYS A 117 8.51 -4.04 -3.20
CA LYS A 117 8.65 -3.88 -1.76
C LYS A 117 9.15 -2.47 -1.41
N ARG A 118 10.19 -1.96 -2.07
CA ARG A 118 10.68 -0.58 -1.87
C ARG A 118 9.59 0.46 -2.10
N PHE A 119 8.78 0.30 -3.14
CA PHE A 119 7.65 1.19 -3.43
C PHE A 119 6.63 1.20 -2.28
N ARG A 120 6.24 0.01 -1.80
CA ARG A 120 5.32 -0.16 -0.66
C ARG A 120 5.86 0.48 0.62
N VAL A 121 7.14 0.27 0.92
CA VAL A 121 7.80 0.83 2.11
C VAL A 121 7.82 2.36 2.05
N LYS A 122 8.13 2.92 0.87
CA LYS A 122 8.09 4.37 0.67
C LYS A 122 6.68 4.92 0.88
N GLY A 123 5.66 4.24 0.34
CA GLY A 123 4.25 4.59 0.55
C GLY A 123 3.86 4.55 2.02
N ALA A 124 4.16 3.45 2.71
CA ALA A 124 3.87 3.27 4.14
C ALA A 124 4.49 4.39 4.99
N LYS A 125 5.74 4.79 4.70
CA LYS A 125 6.39 5.93 5.38
C LYS A 125 5.65 7.24 5.14
N GLN A 126 5.22 7.51 3.91
CA GLN A 126 4.47 8.72 3.56
C GLN A 126 3.10 8.76 4.24
N PHE A 127 2.35 7.66 4.21
CA PHE A 127 1.04 7.55 4.88
C PHE A 127 1.16 7.61 6.39
N PHE A 128 2.20 7.00 6.97
CA PHE A 128 2.46 7.09 8.41
C PHE A 128 2.75 8.53 8.82
N ALA A 129 3.60 9.25 8.08
CA ALA A 129 3.88 10.65 8.34
C ALA A 129 2.60 11.51 8.23
N ALA A 130 1.83 11.34 7.16
CA ALA A 130 0.58 12.08 6.98
C ALA A 130 -0.45 11.75 8.09
N SER A 131 -0.53 10.48 8.50
CA SER A 131 -1.40 10.03 9.58
C SER A 131 -0.97 10.60 10.93
N LEU A 132 0.33 10.72 11.22
CA LEU A 132 0.81 11.36 12.45
C LEU A 132 0.45 12.84 12.51
N THR A 133 0.59 13.57 11.40
CA THR A 133 0.24 15.00 11.37
C THR A 133 -1.27 15.23 11.41
N GLY A 134 -2.06 14.32 10.83
CA GLY A 134 -3.50 14.45 10.69
C GLY A 134 -4.33 13.47 11.52
N TRP A 135 -3.77 12.83 12.54
CA TRP A 135 -4.42 11.73 13.27
C TRP A 135 -5.78 12.15 13.86
N PHE A 136 -5.90 13.42 14.26
CA PHE A 136 -7.11 14.00 14.85
C PHE A 136 -8.21 14.28 13.81
N ALA A 137 -7.90 14.29 12.50
CA ALA A 137 -8.89 14.55 11.46
C ALA A 137 -10.00 13.48 11.46
N PHE A 138 -9.63 12.21 11.71
CA PHE A 138 -10.57 11.10 11.77
C PHE A 138 -11.57 11.20 12.93
N PRO A 139 -11.15 11.32 14.20
CA PRO A 139 -12.10 11.47 15.30
C PRO A 139 -12.94 12.74 15.17
N ILE A 140 -12.38 13.85 14.66
CA ILE A 140 -13.17 15.06 14.39
C ILE A 140 -14.25 14.79 13.35
N LEU A 141 -13.90 14.19 12.21
CA LEU A 141 -14.87 13.90 11.15
C LEU A 141 -15.94 12.91 11.63
N LEU A 142 -15.55 11.91 12.41
CA LEU A 142 -16.48 10.95 13.01
C LEU A 142 -17.46 11.67 13.94
N LEU A 143 -16.98 12.55 14.82
CA LEU A 143 -17.84 13.35 15.69
C LEU A 143 -18.72 14.31 14.89
N GLN A 144 -18.21 14.91 13.81
CA GLN A 144 -19.00 15.76 12.92
C GLN A 144 -20.12 14.97 12.22
N THR A 145 -19.86 13.70 11.87
CA THR A 145 -20.86 12.80 11.27
C THR A 145 -21.97 12.47 12.28
N LEU A 146 -21.61 12.26 13.56
CA LEU A 146 -22.56 11.84 14.61
C LEU A 146 -23.33 13.01 15.25
N LEU A 147 -22.67 14.15 15.46
CA LEU A 147 -23.18 15.28 16.24
C LEU A 147 -23.42 16.54 15.39
N GLY A 148 -23.13 16.46 14.09
CA GLY A 148 -23.30 17.54 13.11
C GLY A 148 -22.01 18.34 12.81
N PRO A 149 -22.00 19.09 11.71
CA PRO A 149 -20.80 19.74 11.16
C PRO A 149 -20.19 20.81 12.09
N SER A 150 -20.99 21.36 13.02
CA SER A 150 -20.58 22.40 13.98
C SER A 150 -19.64 21.91 15.10
N VAL A 151 -19.34 20.62 15.21
CA VAL A 151 -18.42 20.12 16.25
C VAL A 151 -17.08 20.86 16.22
N LEU A 152 -16.54 21.15 15.03
CA LEU A 152 -15.26 21.85 14.90
C LEU A 152 -15.29 23.25 15.52
N THR A 153 -16.43 23.94 15.58
CA THR A 153 -16.53 25.26 16.21
C THR A 153 -16.46 25.20 17.72
N LYS A 154 -16.67 24.02 18.32
CA LYS A 154 -16.53 23.79 19.77
C LYS A 154 -15.12 23.38 20.16
N VAL A 155 -14.29 23.01 19.19
CA VAL A 155 -12.89 22.63 19.42
C VAL A 155 -12.03 23.90 19.46
N ASN A 156 -11.16 24.01 20.46
CA ASN A 156 -10.23 25.12 20.55
C ASN A 156 -9.27 25.11 19.33
N PRO A 157 -9.19 26.17 18.52
CA PRO A 157 -8.28 26.23 17.37
C PRO A 157 -6.81 26.03 17.75
N PHE A 158 -6.40 26.49 18.95
CA PHE A 158 -5.04 26.26 19.45
C PHE A 158 -4.77 24.78 19.71
N TRP A 159 -5.78 24.01 20.15
CA TRP A 159 -5.62 22.56 20.33
C TRP A 159 -5.35 21.87 18.99
N ILE A 160 -6.03 22.28 17.91
CA ILE A 160 -5.78 21.75 16.56
C ILE A 160 -4.35 22.09 16.12
N LEU A 161 -3.94 23.35 16.27
CA LEU A 161 -2.61 23.80 15.87
C LEU A 161 -1.51 23.09 16.67
N SER A 162 -1.71 22.90 17.99
CA SER A 162 -0.79 22.16 18.85
C SER A 162 -0.67 20.70 18.42
N ASN A 163 -1.75 20.05 17.99
CA ASN A 163 -1.69 18.66 17.50
C ASN A 163 -0.94 18.55 16.17
N ILE A 164 -1.14 19.49 15.25
CA ILE A 164 -0.39 19.56 13.99
C ILE A 164 1.11 19.75 14.30
N ALA A 165 1.44 20.73 15.15
CA ALA A 165 2.82 21.00 15.56
C ALA A 165 3.46 19.79 16.26
N PHE A 166 2.71 19.13 17.15
CA PHE A 166 3.14 17.89 17.80
C PHE A 166 3.45 16.79 16.78
N GLY A 167 2.59 16.59 15.78
CA GLY A 167 2.83 15.63 14.70
C GLY A 167 4.15 15.90 13.96
N PHE A 168 4.42 17.16 13.60
CA PHE A 168 5.70 17.55 12.99
C PHE A 168 6.89 17.34 13.92
N ILE A 169 6.78 17.71 15.20
CA ILE A 169 7.84 17.51 16.19
C ILE A 169 8.16 16.02 16.35
N VAL A 170 7.14 15.16 16.40
CA VAL A 170 7.33 13.71 16.48
C VAL A 170 8.03 13.18 15.24
N ILE A 171 7.63 13.61 14.03
CA ILE A 171 8.29 13.21 12.78
C ILE A 171 9.76 13.64 12.77
N ILE A 172 10.05 14.90 13.11
CA ILE A 172 11.41 15.43 13.21
C ILE A 172 12.21 14.63 14.25
N GLY A 173 11.61 14.36 15.42
CA GLY A 173 12.20 13.56 16.49
C GLY A 173 12.58 12.15 16.00
N ILE A 174 11.69 11.47 15.29
CA ILE A 174 11.96 10.15 14.70
C ILE A 174 13.13 10.22 13.73
N ILE A 175 13.16 11.23 12.84
CA ILE A 175 14.26 11.41 11.87
C ILE A 175 15.59 11.67 12.59
N LEU A 176 15.60 12.56 13.58
CA LEU A 176 16.82 12.90 14.34
C LEU A 176 17.34 11.71 15.15
N VAL A 177 16.45 10.96 15.80
CA VAL A 177 16.80 9.73 16.54
C VAL A 177 17.35 8.68 15.58
N SER A 178 16.72 8.52 14.41
CA SER A 178 17.21 7.60 13.36
C SER A 178 18.62 7.97 12.88
N HIS A 179 18.92 9.26 12.69
CA HIS A 179 20.26 9.70 12.30
C HIS A 179 21.29 9.59 13.42
N ARG A 180 20.90 9.84 14.69
CA ARG A 180 21.83 9.86 15.83
C ARG A 180 22.23 8.47 16.30
N ILE A 181 21.32 7.51 16.22
CA ILE A 181 21.53 6.16 16.76
C ILE A 181 22.19 5.22 15.73
N GLY A 182 22.14 5.56 14.44
CA GLY A 182 22.69 4.73 13.36
C GLY A 182 21.97 3.38 13.21
N ASP A 183 22.28 2.67 12.13
CA ASP A 183 21.68 1.37 11.77
C ASP A 183 22.08 0.21 12.71
N SER A 184 22.87 0.47 13.76
CA SER A 184 23.41 -0.60 14.63
C SER A 184 22.54 -0.94 15.86
N HIS A 185 21.53 -0.13 16.18
CA HIS A 185 20.72 -0.34 17.39
C HIS A 185 19.44 -1.15 17.12
N SER A 186 19.08 -2.05 18.05
CA SER A 186 17.99 -3.01 17.83
C SER A 186 16.61 -2.36 17.64
N VAL A 187 16.41 -1.14 18.15
CA VAL A 187 15.15 -0.41 18.05
C VAL A 187 15.00 0.26 16.68
N THR A 188 16.05 0.87 16.15
CA THR A 188 16.07 1.41 14.77
C THR A 188 15.98 0.27 13.76
N ASN A 189 16.61 -0.87 14.00
CA ASN A 189 16.43 -2.07 13.17
C ASN A 189 15.01 -2.63 13.27
N LYS A 190 14.42 -2.77 14.45
CA LYS A 190 13.00 -3.20 14.57
C LYS A 190 12.03 -2.23 13.94
N PHE A 191 12.28 -0.92 14.03
CA PHE A 191 11.45 0.10 13.40
C PHE A 191 11.61 0.12 11.89
N ASN A 192 12.85 -0.04 11.38
CA ASN A 192 13.11 -0.25 9.97
C ASN A 192 12.59 -1.59 9.48
N GLU A 193 12.59 -2.67 10.27
CA GLU A 193 11.98 -3.95 9.91
C GLU A 193 10.44 -3.86 9.90
N PHE A 194 9.87 -3.09 10.83
CA PHE A 194 8.43 -2.80 10.87
C PHE A 194 8.01 -1.94 9.67
N LEU A 195 8.81 -0.93 9.30
CA LEU A 195 8.52 -0.04 8.17
C LEU A 195 8.93 -0.61 6.80
N ALA A 196 10.05 -1.33 6.72
CA ALA A 196 10.63 -1.86 5.48
C ALA A 196 10.18 -3.30 5.19
N GLY A 197 9.59 -3.99 6.17
CA GLY A 197 9.44 -5.44 6.16
C GLY A 197 10.82 -6.10 6.34
N THR A 198 10.96 -6.96 7.34
CA THR A 198 12.19 -7.69 7.72
C THR A 198 12.95 -8.32 6.54
N GLN A 199 12.24 -8.62 5.45
CA GLN A 199 12.77 -9.28 4.25
C GLN A 199 13.47 -8.35 3.25
N VAL A 200 13.20 -7.04 3.22
CA VAL A 200 13.87 -6.11 2.29
C VAL A 200 15.29 -5.83 2.76
N THR A 201 15.45 -5.60 4.05
CA THR A 201 16.75 -5.34 4.67
C THR A 201 17.65 -6.57 4.61
N LEU A 202 17.07 -7.78 4.72
CA LEU A 202 17.79 -9.04 4.50
C LEU A 202 18.20 -9.23 3.04
N ALA A 203 17.30 -8.98 2.08
CA ALA A 203 17.60 -9.10 0.65
C ALA A 203 18.66 -8.08 0.18
N GLU A 204 18.65 -6.85 0.70
CA GLU A 204 19.71 -5.87 0.43
C GLU A 204 21.04 -6.26 1.04
N ARG A 205 21.04 -6.90 2.22
CA ARG A 205 22.25 -7.45 2.86
C ARG A 205 22.84 -8.61 2.07
N GLU A 206 21.99 -9.53 1.61
CA GLU A 206 22.40 -10.67 0.79
C GLU A 206 22.97 -10.21 -0.56
N LEU A 207 22.27 -9.31 -1.27
CA LEU A 207 22.77 -8.75 -2.53
C LEU A 207 24.10 -8.02 -2.36
N LYS A 208 24.27 -7.28 -1.26
CA LYS A 208 25.54 -6.61 -0.97
C LYS A 208 26.65 -7.61 -0.68
N SER A 209 26.38 -8.67 0.08
CA SER A 209 27.34 -9.74 0.34
C SER A 209 27.74 -10.52 -0.91
N LEU A 210 26.83 -10.70 -1.86
CA LEU A 210 27.09 -11.35 -3.14
C LEU A 210 27.86 -10.45 -4.13
N SER A 211 27.76 -9.13 -4.00
CA SER A 211 28.52 -8.18 -4.82
C SER A 211 29.96 -7.93 -4.32
N GLU A 212 30.27 -8.39 -3.10
CA GLU A 212 31.60 -8.31 -2.48
C GLU A 212 32.44 -9.58 -2.77
N PHE A 213 31.89 -10.56 -3.48
CA PHE A 213 32.57 -11.73 -4.06
C PHE A 213 32.69 -11.60 -5.58
#